data_AF-A0A1I9WL84-F1
#
_entry.id   AF-A0A1I9WL84-F1
#
_cell.length_a   1.000
_cell.length_b   1.000
_cell.length_c   1.000
_cell.angle_alpha   90.00
_cell.angle_beta   90.00
_cell.angle_gamma   90.00
#
_symmetry.space_group_name_H-M   'P 1'
#
loop_
_entity.id
_entity.type
_entity.pdbx_description
1 polymer ?
#
loop_
_entity_poly.entity_id
_entity_poly.type
_entity_poly.pdbx_seq_one_letter_code
_entity_poly.pdbx_strand_id
1 'polypeptide(L)'
;MAFTKQWKGRGLIVCMVLISIFQMASPYKISRDVETCLPGELVWVKCNLCLCNLEGQPNAVCAKMWCQPTPKYHYDGDDVDTREIVN
;
A
#
# COMPACT_ATOMS: atom_id res chain seq x y z
N MET A 1 28.69 -22.56 -52.43
CA MET A 1 27.37 -22.46 -51.78
C MET A 1 27.61 -22.19 -50.30
N ALA A 2 27.33 -20.98 -49.81
CA ALA A 2 27.46 -20.64 -48.38
C ALA A 2 26.24 -19.82 -47.96
N PHE A 3 25.27 -20.47 -47.31
CA PHE A 3 24.14 -19.82 -46.65
C PHE A 3 24.34 -19.98 -45.14
N THR A 4 25.10 -19.06 -44.53
CA THR A 4 25.30 -19.04 -43.08
C THR A 4 24.15 -18.30 -42.40
N LYS A 5 23.28 -19.09 -41.78
CA LYS A 5 22.53 -18.87 -40.52
C LYS A 5 22.18 -17.41 -40.17
N GLN A 6 20.90 -17.05 -40.31
CA GLN A 6 20.34 -15.83 -39.72
C GLN A 6 18.97 -16.10 -39.05
N TRP A 7 18.91 -16.97 -38.04
CA TRP A 7 17.68 -17.22 -37.28
C TRP A 7 18.00 -17.38 -35.78
N LYS A 8 18.26 -16.27 -35.09
CA LYS A 8 18.39 -16.27 -33.62
C LYS A 8 17.88 -15.01 -32.89
N GLY A 9 17.25 -14.08 -33.59
CA GLY A 9 16.79 -12.80 -33.01
C GLY A 9 15.28 -12.66 -32.77
N ARG A 10 14.44 -13.46 -33.44
CA ARG A 10 12.97 -13.28 -33.41
C ARG A 10 12.30 -13.92 -32.19
N GLY A 11 12.86 -14.99 -31.63
CA GLY A 11 12.30 -15.66 -30.44
C GLY A 11 12.46 -14.85 -29.14
N LEU A 12 13.56 -14.12 -29.02
CA LEU A 12 13.86 -13.28 -27.84
C LEU A 12 12.90 -12.09 -27.72
N ILE A 13 12.60 -11.42 -28.83
CA ILE A 13 11.67 -10.28 -28.85
C ILE A 13 10.25 -10.74 -28.50
N VAL A 14 9.81 -11.88 -29.03
CA VAL A 14 8.50 -12.48 -28.68
C VAL A 14 8.43 -12.82 -27.19
N CYS A 15 9.50 -13.39 -26.61
CA CYS A 15 9.54 -13.67 -25.16
C CYS A 15 9.48 -12.39 -24.32
N MET A 16 10.24 -11.36 -24.66
CA MET A 16 10.24 -10.08 -23.92
C MET A 16 8.86 -9.42 -23.95
N VAL A 17 8.20 -9.43 -25.11
CA VAL A 17 6.83 -8.90 -25.26
C VAL A 17 5.84 -9.72 -24.44
N LEU A 18 5.88 -11.06 -24.50
CA LEU A 18 5.00 -11.93 -23.71
C LEU A 18 5.19 -11.75 -22.19
N ILE A 19 6.43 -11.62 -21.71
CA ILE A 19 6.73 -11.37 -20.29
C ILE A 19 6.19 -10.00 -19.85
N SER A 20 6.33 -8.99 -20.72
CA SER A 20 5.86 -7.63 -20.45
C SER A 20 4.32 -7.59 -20.37
N ILE A 21 3.62 -8.28 -21.27
CA ILE A 21 2.15 -8.37 -21.25
C ILE A 21 1.67 -9.12 -20.00
N PHE A 22 2.41 -10.14 -19.53
CA PHE A 22 2.05 -10.92 -18.35
C PHE A 22 2.18 -10.13 -17.03
N GLN A 23 3.13 -9.19 -16.94
CA GLN A 23 3.29 -8.33 -15.76
C GLN A 23 2.19 -7.27 -15.63
N MET A 24 1.53 -6.88 -16.72
CA MET A 24 0.45 -5.88 -16.71
C MET A 24 -0.90 -6.44 -16.23
N ALA A 25 -1.05 -7.76 -16.14
CA ALA A 25 -2.26 -8.44 -15.68
C ALA A 25 -2.31 -8.60 -14.14
N SER A 26 -1.23 -8.29 -13.43
CA SER A 26 -1.31 -8.14 -11.98
C SER A 26 -1.81 -6.72 -11.71
N PRO A 27 -2.97 -6.53 -11.04
CA PRO A 27 -3.19 -5.26 -10.39
C PRO A 27 -2.04 -5.14 -9.39
N TYR A 28 -1.07 -4.25 -9.66
CA TYR A 28 -0.20 -3.76 -8.62
C TYR A 28 -1.17 -3.19 -7.58
N LYS A 29 -1.45 -3.99 -6.54
CA LYS A 29 -2.26 -3.56 -5.42
C LYS A 29 -1.42 -2.44 -4.80
N ILE A 30 -1.71 -1.20 -5.18
CA ILE A 30 -1.46 -0.05 -4.33
C ILE A 30 -2.30 -0.33 -3.10
N SER A 31 -1.67 -1.02 -2.15
CA SER A 31 -2.23 -1.28 -0.84
C SER A 31 -2.35 0.09 -0.20
N ARG A 32 -3.58 0.61 -0.16
CA ARG A 32 -3.89 1.72 0.73
C ARG A 32 -3.77 1.19 2.16
N ASP A 33 -2.70 1.64 2.80
CA ASP A 33 -2.61 1.94 4.23
C ASP A 33 -2.61 0.77 5.23
N VAL A 34 -1.58 -0.07 5.12
CA VAL A 34 -0.73 -0.22 6.31
C VAL A 34 0.58 0.40 5.86
N GLU A 35 0.89 1.60 6.36
CA GLU A 35 2.18 2.26 6.14
C GLU A 35 3.27 1.29 6.62
N THR A 36 3.82 0.53 5.68
CA THR A 36 5.03 -0.24 5.90
C THR A 36 6.11 0.78 6.27
N CYS A 37 6.66 0.65 7.46
CA CYS A 37 7.62 1.58 8.04
C CYS A 37 9.04 1.00 8.00
N LEU A 38 10.05 1.85 8.18
CA LEU A 38 11.43 1.37 8.25
C LEU A 38 11.71 0.77 9.63
N PRO A 39 12.39 -0.39 9.74
CA PRO A 39 12.73 -0.96 11.04
C PRO A 39 13.44 0.02 11.97
N GLY A 40 12.91 0.20 13.19
CA GLY A 40 13.42 1.17 14.16
C GLY A 40 12.92 2.61 13.99
N GLU A 41 12.11 2.89 12.98
CA GLU A 41 11.44 4.18 12.79
C GLU A 41 10.29 4.37 13.79
N LEU A 42 10.07 5.62 14.21
CA LEU A 42 8.91 6.01 14.99
C LEU A 42 7.80 6.49 14.07
N VAL A 43 6.64 5.85 14.15
CA VAL A 43 5.49 6.11 13.28
C VAL A 43 4.22 6.37 14.08
N TRP A 44 3.33 7.19 13.53
CA TRP A 44 2.07 7.55 14.16
C TRP A 44 0.96 6.63 13.66
N VAL A 45 0.47 5.74 14.52
CA VAL A 45 -0.69 4.90 14.21
C VAL A 45 -1.90 5.48 14.93
N LYS A 46 -2.82 6.05 14.14
CA LYS A 46 -3.88 6.94 14.67
C LYS A 46 -3.23 8.11 15.42
N CYS A 47 -3.48 8.28 16.71
CA CYS A 47 -2.81 9.29 17.53
C CYS A 47 -1.66 8.74 18.38
N ASN A 48 -1.39 7.43 18.34
CA ASN A 48 -0.41 6.80 19.21
C ASN A 48 0.93 6.68 18.48
N LEU A 49 2.02 6.85 19.23
CA LEU A 49 3.37 6.73 18.70
C LEU A 49 3.84 5.28 18.85
N CYS A 50 4.22 4.65 17.74
CA CYS A 50 4.63 3.26 17.67
C CYS A 50 6.07 3.16 17.11
N LEU A 51 6.80 2.14 17.54
CA LEU A 51 8.08 1.78 16.93
C LEU A 51 7.86 0.72 15.85
N CYS A 52 8.54 0.86 14.72
CA CYS A 52 8.49 -0.12 13.65
C CYS A 52 9.36 -1.35 13.94
N ASN A 53 8.80 -2.53 13.72
CA ASN A 53 9.49 -3.81 13.87
C ASN A 53 10.39 -4.13 12.66
N LEU A 54 11.14 -5.24 12.75
CA LEU A 54 12.03 -5.70 11.68
C LEU A 54 11.29 -6.16 10.41
N GLU A 55 9.99 -6.46 10.52
CA GLU A 55 9.13 -6.87 9.42
C GLU A 55 8.51 -5.65 8.70
N GLY A 56 8.87 -4.43 9.12
CA GLY A 56 8.37 -3.18 8.54
C GLY A 56 6.94 -2.87 8.95
N GLN A 57 6.50 -3.34 10.12
CA GLN A 57 5.17 -3.10 10.68
C GLN A 57 5.26 -2.38 12.03
N PRO A 58 4.30 -1.50 12.36
CA PRO A 58 4.23 -0.93 13.69
C PRO A 58 4.08 -2.01 14.76
N ASN A 59 4.80 -1.88 15.87
CA ASN A 59 4.68 -2.80 17.00
C ASN A 59 3.24 -2.85 17.53
N ALA A 60 2.86 -4.02 18.08
CA ALA A 60 1.57 -4.20 18.74
C ALA A 60 1.40 -3.33 20.00
N VAL A 61 2.51 -2.86 20.58
CA VAL A 61 2.54 -1.99 21.75
C VAL A 61 3.05 -0.62 21.34
N CYS A 62 2.22 0.39 21.53
CA CYS A 62 2.51 1.79 21.22
C CYS A 62 2.40 2.66 22.47
N ALA A 63 3.11 3.79 22.49
CA ALA A 63 2.92 4.81 23.49
C ALA A 63 1.52 5.44 23.33
N LYS A 64 0.68 5.27 24.36
CA LYS A 64 -0.68 5.80 24.34
C LYS A 64 -0.68 7.30 24.59
N MET A 65 -1.32 8.04 23.70
CA MET A 65 -1.52 9.47 23.84
C MET A 65 -3.02 9.77 23.90
N TRP A 66 -3.37 10.97 24.39
CA TRP A 66 -4.76 11.40 24.38
C TRP A 66 -5.17 11.73 22.95
N CYS A 67 -6.04 10.90 22.37
CA CYS A 67 -6.60 11.15 21.04
C CYS A 67 -7.83 12.05 21.18
N GLN A 68 -7.93 13.06 20.33
CA GLN A 68 -9.20 13.76 20.15
C GLN A 68 -10.30 12.78 19.69
N PRO A 69 -11.54 12.91 20.18
CA PRO A 69 -12.66 12.14 19.67
C PRO A 69 -12.88 12.49 18.20
N THR A 70 -12.81 11.50 17.32
CA THR A 70 -13.20 11.68 15.92
C THR A 70 -14.72 11.84 15.88
N PRO A 71 -15.27 12.90 15.26
CA PRO A 71 -16.71 13.01 15.10
C PRO A 71 -17.22 11.78 14.34
N LYS A 72 -18.20 11.11 14.93
CA LYS A 72 -18.89 9.98 14.31
C LYS A 72 -19.98 10.57 13.43
N TYR A 73 -19.74 10.70 12.13
CA TYR A 73 -20.81 11.07 11.22
C TYR A 73 -21.70 9.85 10.98
N HIS A 74 -22.91 9.88 11.51
CA HIS A 74 -23.94 8.94 11.14
C HIS A 74 -24.57 9.43 9.83
N TYR A 75 -24.25 8.76 8.72
CA TYR A 75 -24.90 9.01 7.44
C TYR A 75 -26.23 8.24 7.41
N ASP A 76 -27.26 8.84 8.01
CA ASP A 76 -28.63 8.60 7.57
C ASP A 76 -28.84 9.47 6.33
N GLY A 77 -29.53 8.93 5.31
CA GLY A 77 -29.70 9.61 4.03
C GLY A 77 -30.08 11.07 4.21
N ASP A 78 -29.24 11.95 3.67
CA ASP A 78 -29.51 13.37 3.43
C ASP A 78 -29.34 14.38 4.57
N ASP A 79 -28.70 14.10 5.72
CA ASP A 79 -28.31 15.19 6.66
C ASP A 79 -27.12 14.80 7.56
N VAL A 80 -26.04 15.61 7.53
CA VAL A 80 -24.92 15.46 8.49
C VAL A 80 -25.29 16.17 9.79
N ASP A 81 -25.81 15.44 10.77
CA ASP A 81 -26.05 16.01 12.11
C ASP A 81 -24.72 16.23 12.84
N THR A 82 -24.34 17.50 12.96
CA THR A 82 -23.13 17.96 13.66
C THR A 82 -23.40 18.27 15.14
N ARG A 83 -24.58 17.92 15.67
CA ARG A 83 -25.02 18.31 17.02
C ARG A 83 -24.64 17.34 18.14
N GLU A 84 -23.95 16.24 17.86
CA GLU A 84 -23.34 15.38 18.88
C GLU A 84 -21.86 15.72 19.18
N ILE A 85 -21.44 16.96 18.93
CA ILE A 85 -20.21 17.51 19.50
C ILE A 85 -20.52 18.00 20.93
N VAL A 86 -20.68 17.07 21.88
CA VAL A 86 -20.75 17.41 23.30
C VAL A 86 -19.60 16.71 24.02
N ASN A 87 -18.75 17.54 24.62
CA ASN A 87 -17.62 17.20 25.50
C ASN A 87 -18.12 16.61 26.82
#